data_AF-A0A7R9HUI0-F1
#
_entry.id   AF-A0A7R9HUI0-F1
#
_cell.length_a   1.000
_cell.length_b   1.000
_cell.length_c   1.000
_cell.angle_alpha   90.00
_cell.angle_beta   90.00
_cell.angle_gamma   90.00
#
_symmetry.space_group_name_H-M   'P 1'
#
loop_
_entity.id
_entity.type
_entity.pdbx_description
1 polymer ?
#
loop_
_entity_poly.entity_id
_entity_poly.type
_entity_poly.pdbx_seq_one_letter_code
_entity_poly.pdbx_strand_id
1 'polypeptide(L)'
;MISVALTLEQYLSHRFQHKVLEVFFVLRKKQKQVSFLHVYHHTVTALFSWGYLKFLPGEQGVIIGFLNSVVHVVMYSYYMMAAMGPQFQKYLWWKKYITWIQLTQFCVMLTYLLSLLVYDCKLPKILTFFFVGNVIVFLCLFLDFYKKAYSSKKLTE
;
A
#
# COMPACT_ATOMS: atom_id res chain seq x y z
N MET A 1 -6.69 3.17 -32.96
CA MET A 1 -5.97 3.62 -31.74
C MET A 1 -6.65 3.19 -30.44
N ILE A 2 -7.98 3.35 -30.28
CA ILE A 2 -8.71 2.96 -29.06
C ILE A 2 -8.65 1.44 -28.78
N SER A 3 -8.80 0.59 -29.81
CA SER A 3 -8.73 -0.86 -29.62
C SER A 3 -7.33 -1.35 -29.21
N VAL A 4 -6.26 -0.76 -29.75
CA VAL A 4 -4.87 -1.12 -29.39
C VAL A 4 -4.56 -0.72 -27.94
N ALA A 5 -5.05 0.44 -27.49
CA ALA A 5 -4.91 0.86 -26.09
C ALA A 5 -5.67 -0.07 -25.12
N LEU A 6 -6.90 -0.48 -25.47
CA LEU A 6 -7.68 -1.45 -24.69
C LEU A 6 -7.02 -2.84 -24.64
N THR A 7 -6.44 -3.31 -25.76
CA THR A 7 -5.70 -4.57 -25.78
C THR A 7 -4.39 -4.47 -24.98
N LEU A 8 -3.70 -3.32 -25.01
CA LEU A 8 -2.52 -3.07 -24.18
C LEU A 8 -2.88 -3.04 -22.68
N GLU A 9 -4.01 -2.43 -22.31
CA GLU A 9 -4.50 -2.40 -20.93
C GLU A 9 -4.92 -3.79 -20.41
N GLN A 10 -5.65 -4.55 -21.23
CA GLN A 10 -6.00 -5.93 -20.90
C GLN A 10 -4.74 -6.79 -20.77
N TYR A 11 -3.78 -6.63 -21.68
CA TYR A 11 -2.51 -7.37 -21.64
C TYR A 11 -1.67 -6.99 -20.41
N LEU A 12 -1.56 -5.71 -20.09
CA LEU A 12 -0.81 -5.21 -18.92
C LEU A 12 -1.41 -5.69 -17.61
N SER A 13 -2.73 -5.71 -17.48
CA SER A 13 -3.37 -6.19 -16.25
C SER A 13 -3.38 -7.70 -16.10
N HIS A 14 -3.49 -8.46 -17.19
CA HIS A 14 -3.34 -9.91 -17.14
C HIS A 14 -1.90 -10.30 -16.72
N ARG A 15 -0.90 -9.56 -17.23
CA ARG A 15 0.50 -9.67 -16.79
C ARG A 15 0.68 -9.24 -15.33
N PHE A 16 -0.05 -8.23 -14.86
CA PHE A 16 0.01 -7.77 -13.47
C PHE A 16 -0.55 -8.81 -12.50
N GLN A 17 -1.72 -9.38 -12.79
CA GLN A 17 -2.32 -10.47 -12.00
C GLN A 17 -1.42 -11.70 -11.97
N HIS A 18 -0.81 -12.06 -13.11
CA HIS A 18 0.11 -13.19 -13.19
C HIS A 18 1.37 -12.98 -12.33
N LYS A 19 1.97 -11.78 -12.35
CA LYS A 19 3.14 -11.47 -11.50
C LYS A 19 2.80 -11.46 -10.02
N VAL A 20 1.61 -10.99 -9.64
CA VAL A 20 1.14 -11.05 -8.24
C VAL A 20 1.00 -12.50 -7.78
N LEU A 21 0.40 -13.36 -8.60
CA LEU A 21 0.25 -14.80 -8.33
C LEU A 21 1.60 -15.52 -8.26
N GLU A 22 2.52 -15.19 -9.16
CA GLU A 22 3.87 -15.77 -9.22
C GLU A 22 4.73 -15.34 -8.02
N VAL A 23 4.65 -14.06 -7.62
CA VAL A 23 5.24 -13.56 -6.37
C VAL A 23 4.62 -14.25 -5.16
N PHE A 24 3.30 -14.49 -5.13
CA PHE A 24 2.65 -15.28 -4.07
C PHE A 24 3.18 -16.72 -4.02
N PHE A 25 3.38 -17.36 -5.16
CA PHE A 25 3.87 -18.74 -5.26
C PHE A 25 5.35 -18.85 -4.84
N VAL A 26 6.17 -17.84 -5.15
CA VAL A 26 7.57 -17.73 -4.72
C VAL A 26 7.67 -17.38 -3.22
N LEU A 27 6.84 -16.47 -2.71
CA LEU A 27 6.75 -16.12 -1.28
C LEU A 27 6.27 -17.30 -0.43
N ARG A 28 5.52 -18.25 -1.02
CA ARG A 28 5.06 -19.47 -0.34
C ARG A 28 6.22 -20.32 0.21
N LYS A 29 7.46 -20.17 -0.30
CA LYS A 29 8.66 -20.87 0.20
C LYS A 29 9.39 -20.17 1.37
N LYS A 30 9.03 -18.94 1.76
CA LYS A 30 9.60 -18.21 2.93
C LYS A 30 8.51 -17.69 3.89
N GLN A 31 7.74 -18.60 4.48
CA GLN A 31 6.60 -18.31 5.36
C GLN A 31 6.91 -17.49 6.61
N LYS A 32 8.17 -17.44 7.08
CA LYS A 32 8.56 -16.72 8.31
C LYS A 32 8.42 -15.19 8.22
N GLN A 33 8.31 -14.64 7.00
CA GLN A 33 8.34 -13.18 6.76
C GLN A 33 6.99 -12.62 6.26
N VAL A 34 6.01 -13.49 6.01
CA VAL A 34 4.71 -13.16 5.42
C VAL A 34 3.67 -13.11 6.54
N SER A 35 3.31 -11.91 7.00
CA SER A 35 2.21 -11.72 7.94
C SER A 35 0.87 -11.62 7.22
N PHE A 36 -0.23 -11.89 7.93
CA PHE A 36 -1.59 -11.68 7.41
C PHE A 36 -1.77 -10.24 6.88
N LEU A 37 -1.22 -9.25 7.59
CA LEU A 37 -1.24 -7.84 7.18
C LEU A 37 -0.57 -7.62 5.82
N HIS A 38 0.56 -8.27 5.57
CA HIS A 38 1.29 -8.19 4.31
C HIS A 38 0.45 -8.74 3.16
N VAL A 39 -0.10 -9.95 3.33
CA VAL A 39 -0.95 -10.61 2.31
C VAL A 39 -2.20 -9.80 2.01
N TYR A 40 -2.90 -9.33 3.06
CA TYR A 40 -4.08 -8.49 2.91
C TYR A 40 -3.75 -7.19 2.16
N HIS A 41 -2.66 -6.54 2.55
CA HIS A 41 -2.19 -5.32 1.89
C HIS A 41 -1.90 -5.51 0.41
N HIS A 42 -1.08 -6.48 0.03
CA HIS A 42 -0.71 -6.66 -1.37
C HIS A 42 -1.88 -7.13 -2.26
N THR A 43 -2.78 -7.96 -1.73
CA THR A 43 -3.97 -8.39 -2.48
C THR A 43 -4.94 -7.23 -2.71
N VAL A 44 -5.27 -6.46 -1.66
CA VAL A 44 -6.21 -5.33 -1.77
C VAL A 44 -5.62 -4.18 -2.58
N THR A 45 -4.33 -3.87 -2.42
CA THR A 45 -3.67 -2.82 -3.23
C THR A 45 -3.56 -3.19 -4.72
N ALA A 46 -3.41 -4.49 -5.04
CA ALA A 46 -3.47 -4.96 -6.42
C ALA A 46 -4.89 -4.83 -7.01
N LEU A 47 -5.93 -5.19 -6.24
CA LEU A 47 -7.34 -4.98 -6.62
C LEU A 47 -7.68 -3.50 -6.80
N PHE A 48 -7.10 -2.63 -5.96
CA PHE A 48 -7.24 -1.19 -6.08
C PHE A 48 -6.56 -0.61 -7.29
N SER A 49 -5.34 -1.05 -7.59
CA SER A 49 -4.63 -0.63 -8.80
C SER A 49 -5.41 -1.03 -10.05
N TRP A 50 -5.97 -2.24 -10.05
CA TRP A 50 -6.87 -2.71 -11.11
C TRP A 50 -8.14 -1.86 -11.22
N GLY A 51 -8.82 -1.60 -10.11
CA GLY A 51 -10.03 -0.76 -10.08
C GLY A 51 -9.76 0.68 -10.55
N TYR A 52 -8.63 1.26 -10.16
CA TYR A 52 -8.19 2.57 -10.65
C TYR A 52 -7.97 2.57 -12.16
N LEU A 53 -7.16 1.65 -12.67
CA LEU A 53 -6.88 1.57 -14.11
C LEU A 53 -8.15 1.32 -14.93
N LYS A 54 -9.08 0.52 -14.40
CA LYS A 54 -10.28 0.12 -15.14
C LYS A 54 -11.39 1.18 -15.15
N PHE A 55 -11.58 1.89 -14.03
CA PHE A 55 -12.76 2.73 -13.83
C PHE A 55 -12.44 4.22 -13.68
N LEU A 56 -11.16 4.58 -13.51
CA LEU A 56 -10.72 5.96 -13.24
C LEU A 56 -9.62 6.38 -14.23
N PRO A 57 -9.96 6.98 -15.38
CA PRO A 57 -8.99 7.65 -16.25
C PRO A 57 -8.57 9.02 -15.66
N GLY A 58 -8.37 9.09 -14.35
CA GLY A 58 -8.32 10.34 -13.60
C GLY A 58 -6.92 10.71 -13.12
N GLU A 59 -6.55 11.96 -13.35
CA GLU A 59 -5.39 12.67 -12.77
C GLU A 59 -5.29 12.49 -11.24
N GLN A 60 -6.43 12.33 -10.58
CA GLN A 60 -6.55 12.12 -9.13
C GLN A 60 -5.84 10.85 -8.63
N GLY A 61 -5.79 9.79 -9.44
CA GLY A 61 -5.10 8.54 -9.08
C GLY A 61 -3.58 8.65 -9.17
N VAL A 62 -3.07 9.53 -10.02
CA VAL A 62 -1.63 9.79 -10.18
C VAL A 62 -1.05 10.41 -8.91
N ILE A 63 -1.77 11.34 -8.28
CA ILE A 63 -1.37 11.98 -7.01
C ILE A 63 -1.25 10.93 -5.89
N ILE A 64 -2.24 10.04 -5.77
CA ILE A 64 -2.22 8.95 -4.77
C ILE A 64 -1.06 7.99 -5.04
N GLY A 65 -0.87 7.58 -6.30
CA GLY A 65 0.22 6.69 -6.71
C GLY A 65 1.60 7.30 -6.47
N PHE A 66 1.75 8.60 -6.71
CA PHE A 66 2.98 9.34 -6.46
C PHE A 66 3.31 9.39 -4.96
N LEU A 67 2.35 9.78 -4.11
CA LEU A 67 2.55 9.83 -2.66
C LEU A 67 2.92 8.45 -2.08
N ASN A 68 2.26 7.40 -2.53
CA ASN A 68 2.58 6.04 -2.14
C ASN A 68 4.00 5.65 -2.56
N SER A 69 4.38 5.95 -3.81
CA SER A 69 5.70 5.65 -4.36
C SER A 69 6.82 6.31 -3.55
N VAL A 70 6.65 7.57 -3.13
CA VAL A 70 7.62 8.27 -2.28
C VAL A 70 7.82 7.54 -0.94
N VAL A 71 6.73 7.16 -0.28
CA VAL A 71 6.79 6.41 0.99
C VAL A 71 7.44 5.03 0.79
N HIS A 72 7.13 4.36 -0.32
CA HIS A 72 7.73 3.08 -0.67
C HIS A 72 9.24 3.21 -0.91
N VAL A 73 9.71 4.24 -1.62
CA VAL A 73 11.15 4.48 -1.81
C VAL A 73 11.87 4.57 -0.46
N VAL A 74 11.31 5.33 0.50
CA VAL A 74 11.88 5.47 1.85
C VAL A 74 11.89 4.12 2.60
N MET A 75 10.78 3.38 2.54
CA MET A 75 10.62 2.10 3.22
C MET A 75 11.54 1.01 2.65
N TYR A 76 11.64 0.89 1.33
CA TYR A 76 12.54 -0.06 0.68
C TYR A 76 14.02 0.30 0.86
N SER A 77 14.35 1.59 0.90
CA SER A 77 15.72 2.03 1.23
C SER A 77 16.14 1.56 2.62
N TYR A 78 15.23 1.63 3.60
CA TYR A 78 15.48 1.08 4.93
C TYR A 78 15.67 -0.43 4.90
N TYR A 79 14.85 -1.19 4.16
CA TYR A 79 15.00 -2.63 4.06
C TYR A 79 16.29 -3.04 3.35
N MET A 80 16.72 -2.29 2.34
CA MET A 80 18.00 -2.47 1.68
C MET A 80 19.16 -2.29 2.67
N MET A 81 19.16 -1.21 3.47
CA MET A 81 20.16 -1.02 4.53
C MET A 81 20.12 -2.14 5.57
N ALA A 82 18.94 -2.65 5.91
CA ALA A 82 18.81 -3.77 6.84
C ALA A 82 19.37 -5.10 6.30
N ALA A 83 19.43 -5.25 4.97
CA ALA A 83 19.98 -6.42 4.29
C ALA A 83 21.51 -6.36 4.11
N MET A 84 22.15 -5.20 4.25
CA MET A 84 23.61 -5.01 4.11
C MET A 84 24.44 -5.57 5.28
N GLY A 85 23.80 -6.22 6.26
CA GLY A 85 24.46 -6.98 7.31
C GLY A 85 24.46 -6.32 8.70
N PRO A 86 25.00 -7.02 9.72
CA PRO A 86 24.90 -6.63 11.14
C PRO A 86 25.50 -5.25 11.43
N GLN A 87 26.52 -4.85 10.68
CA GLN A 87 27.20 -3.56 10.78
C GLN A 87 26.28 -2.36 10.52
N PHE A 88 25.28 -2.52 9.64
CA PHE A 88 24.30 -1.47 9.32
C PHE A 88 23.03 -1.56 10.18
N GLN A 89 22.75 -2.72 10.77
CA GLN A 89 21.60 -2.90 11.65
C GLN A 89 21.64 -2.00 12.89
N LYS A 90 22.84 -1.67 13.37
CA LYS A 90 23.07 -0.65 14.41
C LYS A 90 22.40 0.70 14.11
N TYR A 91 22.35 1.10 12.84
CA TYR A 91 21.82 2.40 12.42
C TYR A 91 20.32 2.36 12.07
N LEU A 92 19.61 1.26 12.37
CA LEU A 92 18.17 1.09 12.06
C LEU A 92 17.21 1.54 13.17
N TRP A 93 17.68 2.32 14.16
CA TRP A 93 16.88 2.89 15.25
C TRP A 93 15.62 3.65 14.79
N TRP A 94 15.67 4.24 13.59
CA TRP A 94 14.59 5.02 12.99
C TRP A 94 13.43 4.20 12.36
N LYS A 95 13.38 2.87 12.55
CA LYS A 95 12.26 2.01 12.11
C LYS A 95 10.88 2.55 12.47
N LYS A 96 10.76 3.15 13.67
CA LYS A 96 9.51 3.74 14.17
C LYS A 96 9.02 4.89 13.30
N TYR A 97 9.92 5.71 12.77
CA TYR A 97 9.56 6.84 11.90
C TYR A 97 8.98 6.38 10.57
N ILE A 98 9.42 5.24 10.05
CA ILE A 98 8.86 4.67 8.81
C ILE A 98 7.41 4.26 9.03
N THR A 99 7.11 3.61 10.17
CA THR A 99 5.72 3.26 10.51
C THR A 99 4.85 4.50 10.70
N TRP A 100 5.41 5.59 11.26
CA TRP A 100 4.73 6.88 11.37
C TRP A 100 4.45 7.50 10.00
N ILE A 101 5.43 7.53 9.09
CA ILE A 101 5.26 8.05 7.73
C ILE A 101 4.17 7.27 6.98
N GLN A 102 4.14 5.94 7.11
CA GLN A 102 3.08 5.09 6.52
C GLN A 102 1.70 5.40 7.10
N LEU A 103 1.59 5.57 8.42
CA LEU A 103 0.33 5.93 9.07
C LEU A 103 -0.17 7.31 8.62
N THR A 104 0.73 8.30 8.58
CA THR A 104 0.42 9.64 8.07
C THR A 104 -0.03 9.59 6.60
N GLN A 105 0.60 8.78 5.76
CA GLN A 105 0.21 8.59 4.38
C GLN A 105 -1.22 8.03 4.25
N PHE A 106 -1.62 7.07 5.08
CA PHE A 106 -3.01 6.58 5.10
C PHE A 106 -4.00 7.67 5.54
N CYS A 107 -3.66 8.49 6.55
CA CYS A 107 -4.50 9.61 6.97
C CYS A 107 -4.67 10.66 5.85
N VAL A 108 -3.58 11.04 5.17
CA VAL A 108 -3.63 11.99 4.04
C VAL A 108 -4.49 11.42 2.90
N MET A 109 -4.32 10.14 2.57
CA MET A 109 -5.15 9.47 1.56
C MET A 109 -6.63 9.44 1.95
N LEU A 110 -6.96 9.15 3.21
CA LEU A 110 -8.34 9.16 3.69
C LEU A 110 -8.97 10.54 3.53
N THR A 111 -8.24 11.58 3.95
CA THR A 111 -8.71 12.97 3.85
C THR A 111 -8.95 13.37 2.39
N TYR A 112 -8.04 13.01 1.49
CA TYR A 112 -8.17 13.26 0.06
C TYR A 112 -9.38 12.55 -0.57
N LEU A 113 -9.60 11.27 -0.22
CA LEU A 113 -10.77 10.52 -0.68
C LEU A 113 -12.08 11.11 -0.14
N LEU A 114 -12.10 11.56 1.11
CA LEU A 114 -13.27 12.25 1.69
C LEU A 114 -13.54 13.58 1.01
N SER A 115 -12.51 14.38 0.72
CA SER A 115 -12.65 15.61 -0.07
C SER A 115 -13.25 15.32 -1.45
N LEU A 116 -12.84 14.25 -2.13
CA LEU A 116 -13.42 13.85 -3.41
C LEU A 116 -14.91 13.48 -3.33
N LEU A 117 -15.38 12.94 -2.19
CA LEU A 117 -16.82 12.72 -1.96
C LEU A 117 -17.57 14.04 -1.74
N VAL A 118 -16.97 15.00 -1.04
CA VAL A 118 -17.62 16.27 -0.69
C VAL A 118 -17.72 17.21 -1.89
N TYR A 119 -16.68 17.29 -2.73
CA TYR A 119 -16.65 18.17 -3.90
C TYR A 119 -17.41 17.61 -5.12
N ASP A 120 -18.17 16.53 -4.96
CA ASP A 120 -19.00 15.86 -5.97
C ASP A 120 -18.31 15.73 -7.34
N CYS A 121 -17.04 15.32 -7.32
CA CYS A 121 -16.30 15.02 -8.53
C CYS A 121 -17.00 13.88 -9.29
N LYS A 122 -16.88 13.85 -10.63
CA LYS A 122 -17.49 12.86 -11.54
C LYS A 122 -17.00 11.41 -11.36
N LEU A 123 -16.53 11.04 -10.17
CA LEU A 123 -16.10 9.72 -9.78
C LEU A 123 -17.32 8.84 -9.41
N PRO A 124 -17.33 7.55 -9.79
CA PRO A 124 -18.36 6.62 -9.33
C PRO A 124 -18.34 6.49 -7.81
N LYS A 125 -19.37 7.04 -7.14
CA LYS A 125 -19.48 7.11 -5.66
C LYS A 125 -19.30 5.76 -4.98
N ILE A 126 -19.87 4.69 -5.55
CA ILE A 126 -19.76 3.31 -5.02
C ILE A 126 -18.30 2.88 -4.92
N LEU A 127 -17.50 3.17 -5.95
CA LEU A 127 -16.09 2.83 -5.99
C LEU A 127 -15.29 3.66 -4.96
N THR A 128 -15.61 4.94 -4.81
CA THR A 128 -14.96 5.80 -3.81
C THR A 128 -15.30 5.40 -2.38
N PHE A 129 -16.54 5.00 -2.09
CA PHE A 129 -16.92 4.44 -0.79
C PHE A 129 -16.17 3.14 -0.48
N PHE A 130 -16.01 2.25 -1.48
CA PHE A 130 -15.19 1.04 -1.34
C PHE A 130 -13.72 1.39 -1.02
N PHE A 131 -13.15 2.40 -1.69
CA PHE A 131 -11.79 2.86 -1.39
C PHE A 131 -11.65 3.40 0.04
N VAL A 132 -12.57 4.27 0.48
CA VAL A 132 -12.59 4.81 1.84
C VAL A 132 -12.66 3.67 2.87
N GLY A 133 -13.56 2.70 2.66
CA GLY A 133 -13.73 1.57 3.56
C GLY A 133 -12.44 0.77 3.78
N ASN A 134 -11.71 0.42 2.72
CA ASN A 134 -10.46 -0.33 2.91
C ASN A 134 -9.34 0.53 3.50
N VAL A 135 -9.27 1.84 3.19
CA VAL A 135 -8.26 2.72 3.82
C VAL A 135 -8.47 2.76 5.34
N ILE A 136 -9.72 2.77 5.81
CA ILE A 136 -10.03 2.65 7.24
C ILE A 136 -9.57 1.29 7.79
N VAL A 137 -9.84 0.19 7.09
CA VAL A 137 -9.37 -1.15 7.51
C VAL A 137 -7.84 -1.19 7.59
N PHE A 138 -7.14 -0.60 6.62
CA PHE A 138 -5.68 -0.50 6.66
C PHE A 138 -5.18 0.31 7.84
N LEU A 139 -5.81 1.45 8.13
CA LEU A 139 -5.47 2.27 9.28
C LEU A 139 -5.61 1.47 10.58
N CYS A 140 -6.72 0.76 10.76
CA CYS A 140 -6.96 -0.09 11.93
C CYS A 140 -5.90 -1.20 12.07
N LEU A 141 -5.59 -1.90 10.99
CA LEU A 141 -4.60 -2.98 11.00
C LEU A 141 -3.17 -2.47 11.26
N PHE A 142 -2.80 -1.32 10.69
CA PHE A 142 -1.50 -0.70 10.94
C PHE A 142 -1.39 -0.15 12.37
N LEU A 143 -2.47 0.37 12.93
CA LEU A 143 -2.54 0.78 14.32
C LEU A 143 -2.42 -0.41 15.27
N ASP A 144 -3.07 -1.53 14.97
CA ASP A 144 -2.93 -2.78 15.74
C ASP A 144 -1.48 -3.29 15.67
N PHE A 145 -0.89 -3.34 14.47
CA PHE A 145 0.52 -3.69 14.30
C PHE A 145 1.45 -2.75 15.08
N TYR A 146 1.22 -1.44 15.01
CA TYR A 146 2.01 -0.45 15.73
C TYR A 146 1.91 -0.64 17.25
N LYS A 147 0.69 -0.82 17.77
CA LYS A 147 0.48 -1.12 19.20
C LYS A 147 1.20 -2.41 19.60
N LYS A 148 1.04 -3.49 18.85
CA LYS A 148 1.69 -4.77 19.15
C LYS A 148 3.23 -4.71 19.07
N ALA A 149 3.77 -3.97 18.11
CA ALA A 149 5.21 -3.87 17.88
C ALA A 149 5.91 -2.89 18.84
N TYR A 150 5.23 -1.84 19.30
CA TYR A 150 5.86 -0.75 20.06
C TYR A 150 5.28 -0.55 21.48
N SER A 151 4.11 -1.12 21.82
CA SER A 151 3.50 -1.00 23.16
C SER A 151 4.04 -2.02 24.16
N SER A 152 4.82 -3.01 23.73
CA SER A 152 5.48 -3.98 24.64
C SER A 152 6.72 -3.43 25.37
N LYS A 153 6.97 -2.11 25.31
CA LYS A 153 8.10 -1.44 26.01
C LYS A 153 7.65 -0.52 27.16
N LYS A 154 6.42 -0.67 27.66
CA LYS A 154 5.98 0.00 28.90
C LYS A 154 5.43 -1.02 29.88
N LEU A 155 6.30 -1.77 30.56
CA LEU A 155 6.19 -2.11 32.00
C LEU A 155 7.40 -2.91 32.53
N THR A 156 8.62 -2.38 32.42
CA THR A 156 9.74 -2.72 33.33
C THR A 156 10.84 -1.70 33.08
N GLU A 157 10.75 -0.58 33.78
CA GLU A 157 11.83 0.18 34.42
C GLU A 157 11.18 1.23 35.32
#